data_AF-A0A5N7RP55-F1
#
_entry.id   AF-A0A5N7RP55-F1
#
_cell.length_a   1.000
_cell.length_b   1.000
_cell.length_c   1.000
_cell.angle_alpha   90.00
_cell.angle_beta   90.00
_cell.angle_gamma   90.00
#
_symmetry.space_group_name_H-M   'P 1'
#
loop_
_entity.id
_entity.type
_entity.pdbx_description
1 polymer ?
#
loop_
_entity_poly.entity_id
_entity_poly.type
_entity_poly.pdbx_seq_one_letter_code
_entity_poly.pdbx_strand_id
1 'polypeptide(L)'
;MTAPRAFSFQGIERVLPDSRGWHHQPWGEDWMGQLHRFDDLNAADADQRQGWHRALVLNWTLANGPGHGPGWAAPSLAPRIVNWIKWDLRCGGLANETTLRSLVVQVRYLRQFFSRHWRDGSAPDVAKALIFAGSYFGDNRESRAWLRKGLRALGTLAPTDLSTEDLRDLALLSLVYPDLHPPHGHR
;
A
#
# COMPACT_ATOMS: atom_id res chain seq x y z
N MET A 1 -0.86 16.77 -0.14
CA MET A 1 0.37 17.49 0.25
C MET A 1 0.19 18.95 -0.14
N THR A 2 0.42 19.87 0.79
CA THR A 2 0.24 21.31 0.57
C THR A 2 1.55 22.01 0.18
N ALA A 3 2.69 21.41 0.52
CA ALA A 3 4.04 21.82 0.15
C ALA A 3 4.99 20.61 0.25
N PRO A 4 6.28 20.72 -0.14
CA PRO A 4 7.25 19.68 0.15
C PRO A 4 7.22 19.34 1.64
N ARG A 5 6.96 18.06 1.96
CA ARG A 5 6.92 17.54 3.34
C ARG A 5 5.81 18.13 4.22
N ALA A 6 4.86 18.90 3.67
CA ALA A 6 3.71 19.42 4.39
C ALA A 6 2.42 18.68 3.98
N PHE A 7 1.62 18.34 4.98
CA PHE A 7 0.42 17.52 4.84
C PHE A 7 -0.75 18.17 5.55
N SER A 8 -1.91 18.09 4.91
CA SER A 8 -3.19 18.37 5.52
C SER A 8 -4.05 17.13 5.42
N PHE A 9 -4.58 16.71 6.57
CA PHE A 9 -5.57 15.66 6.72
C PHE A 9 -6.62 16.21 7.69
N GLN A 10 -7.90 16.01 7.39
CA GLN A 10 -9.01 16.46 8.25
C GLN A 10 -8.88 17.93 8.76
N GLY A 11 -8.30 18.82 7.96
CA GLY A 11 -8.13 20.25 8.29
C GLY A 11 -6.99 20.60 9.24
N ILE A 12 -6.22 19.62 9.73
CA ILE A 12 -5.02 19.87 10.54
C ILE A 12 -3.83 19.95 9.59
N GLU A 13 -2.89 20.88 9.79
CA GLU A 13 -1.67 20.94 8.97
C GLU A 13 -0.44 20.58 9.79
N ARG A 14 0.43 19.74 9.21
CA ARG A 14 1.72 19.40 9.81
C ARG A 14 2.82 19.32 8.76
N VAL A 15 4.02 19.71 9.17
CA VAL A 15 5.23 19.62 8.36
C VAL A 15 6.12 18.54 8.94
N LEU A 16 6.54 17.58 8.11
CA LEU A 16 7.53 16.56 8.44
C LEU A 16 8.92 17.22 8.54
N PRO A 17 9.50 17.40 9.75
CA PRO A 17 10.69 18.22 9.93
C PRO A 17 11.98 17.52 9.46
N ASP A 18 12.13 16.23 9.81
CA ASP A 18 13.22 15.34 9.42
C ASP A 18 12.71 13.88 9.36
N SER A 19 13.62 12.91 9.23
CA SER A 19 13.30 11.48 9.24
C SER A 19 12.73 10.98 10.58
N ARG A 20 13.00 11.65 11.70
CA ARG A 20 12.43 11.28 13.01
C ARG A 20 10.94 11.58 13.07
N GLY A 21 10.47 12.51 12.24
CA GLY A 21 9.05 12.84 12.10
C GLY A 21 8.17 11.65 11.71
N TRP A 22 8.72 10.63 11.04
CA TRP A 22 8.01 9.37 10.73
C TRP A 22 7.63 8.56 11.96
N HIS A 23 8.16 8.90 13.13
CA HIS A 23 7.90 8.20 14.39
C HIS A 23 7.41 9.14 15.48
N HIS A 24 6.93 10.34 15.11
CA HIS A 24 6.59 11.38 16.07
C HIS A 24 5.24 11.12 16.74
N GLN A 25 5.25 10.30 17.80
CA GLN A 25 4.06 9.89 18.57
C GLN A 25 3.11 11.03 19.00
N PRO A 26 3.57 12.24 19.37
CA PRO A 26 2.67 13.33 19.75
C PRO A 26 1.68 13.76 18.65
N TRP A 27 1.88 13.32 17.40
CA TRP A 27 0.93 13.56 16.32
C TRP A 27 -0.33 12.69 16.41
N GLY A 28 -0.35 11.65 17.23
CA GLY A 28 -1.49 10.75 17.37
C GLY A 28 -1.53 9.68 16.28
N GLU A 29 -2.12 8.53 16.61
CA GLU A 29 -2.10 7.33 15.75
C GLU A 29 -2.81 7.55 14.42
N ASP A 30 -3.96 8.22 14.40
CA ASP A 30 -4.73 8.51 13.17
C ASP A 30 -3.95 9.41 12.21
N TRP A 31 -3.23 10.39 12.73
CA TRP A 31 -2.42 11.28 11.90
C TRP A 31 -1.24 10.55 11.29
N MET A 32 -0.51 9.82 12.13
CA MET A 32 0.63 9.02 11.71
C MET A 32 0.19 7.95 10.70
N GLY A 33 -0.98 7.35 10.92
CA GLY A 33 -1.58 6.41 10.01
C GLY A 33 -1.79 7.02 8.62
N GLN A 34 -2.48 8.16 8.55
CA GLN A 34 -2.70 8.89 7.28
C GLN A 34 -1.39 9.29 6.59
N LEU A 35 -0.42 9.79 7.34
CA LEU A 35 0.91 10.12 6.81
C LEU A 35 1.58 8.91 6.16
N HIS A 36 1.44 7.73 6.77
CA HIS A 36 2.03 6.49 6.28
C HIS A 36 1.25 5.81 5.16
N ARG A 37 0.07 6.29 4.77
CA ARG A 37 -0.72 5.73 3.66
C ARG A 37 -0.27 6.19 2.28
N PHE A 38 0.36 7.36 2.19
CA PHE A 38 0.79 7.97 0.92
C PHE A 38 -0.36 8.16 -0.08
N ASP A 39 -1.56 8.49 0.38
CA ASP A 39 -2.73 8.70 -0.49
C ASP A 39 -2.50 9.82 -1.52
N ASP A 40 -1.66 10.82 -1.19
CA ASP A 40 -1.34 11.93 -2.10
C ASP A 40 -0.63 11.49 -3.40
N LEU A 41 -0.02 10.30 -3.44
CA LEU A 41 0.55 9.74 -4.66
C LEU A 41 -0.52 9.55 -5.74
N ASN A 42 -1.77 9.30 -5.35
CA ASN A 42 -2.89 9.06 -6.25
C ASN A 42 -3.96 10.17 -6.18
N ALA A 43 -3.69 11.26 -5.48
CA ALA A 43 -4.59 12.40 -5.40
C ALA A 43 -4.69 13.16 -6.73
N ALA A 44 -5.68 14.06 -6.81
CA ALA A 44 -5.78 15.02 -7.90
C ALA A 44 -4.49 15.83 -8.04
N ASP A 45 -4.11 16.11 -9.30
CA ASP A 45 -2.91 16.88 -9.65
C ASP A 45 -1.59 16.32 -9.08
N ALA A 46 -1.56 15.02 -8.73
CA ALA A 46 -0.37 14.38 -8.17
C ALA A 46 0.83 14.42 -9.13
N ASP A 47 0.58 14.52 -10.44
CA ASP A 47 1.59 14.71 -11.47
C ASP A 47 2.39 16.02 -11.29
N GLN A 48 1.76 17.08 -10.76
CA GLN A 48 2.44 18.34 -10.44
C GLN A 48 3.39 18.22 -9.23
N ARG A 49 3.25 17.16 -8.43
CA ARG A 49 4.00 16.93 -7.18
C ARG A 49 5.00 15.77 -7.25
N GLN A 50 5.28 15.23 -8.44
CA GLN A 50 6.15 14.06 -8.63
C GLN A 50 7.52 14.18 -7.96
N GLY A 51 8.16 15.36 -8.04
CA GLY A 51 9.45 15.60 -7.38
C GLY A 51 9.37 15.47 -5.86
N TRP A 52 8.28 15.95 -5.25
CA TRP A 52 8.05 15.85 -3.81
C TRP A 52 7.77 14.41 -3.42
N HIS A 53 6.98 13.70 -4.21
CA HIS A 53 6.66 12.29 -3.98
C HIS A 53 7.89 11.39 -4.01
N ARG A 54 8.75 11.53 -5.03
CA ARG A 54 10.01 10.76 -5.13
C ARG A 54 10.91 11.00 -3.92
N ALA A 55 11.08 12.26 -3.53
CA ALA A 55 11.87 12.61 -2.35
C ALA A 55 11.27 12.02 -1.05
N LEU A 56 9.94 12.08 -0.91
CA LEU A 56 9.23 11.58 0.27
C LEU A 56 9.30 10.04 0.39
N VAL A 57 9.07 9.32 -0.71
CA VAL A 57 9.12 7.84 -0.76
C VAL A 57 10.53 7.33 -0.47
N LEU A 58 11.56 7.98 -1.05
CA LEU A 58 12.95 7.64 -0.75
C LEU A 58 13.28 7.94 0.73
N ASN A 59 12.88 9.10 1.25
CA ASN A 59 13.10 9.46 2.64
C ASN A 59 12.43 8.46 3.60
N TRP A 60 11.19 8.05 3.33
CA TRP A 60 10.50 7.02 4.12
C TRP A 60 11.26 5.70 4.08
N THR A 61 11.69 5.28 2.89
CA THR A 61 12.43 4.03 2.68
C THR A 61 13.72 3.96 3.48
N LEU A 62 14.45 5.08 3.58
CA LEU A 62 15.71 5.15 4.34
C LEU A 62 15.48 5.28 5.85
N ALA A 63 14.37 5.89 6.26
CA ALA A 63 14.08 6.16 7.67
C ALA A 63 13.33 5.03 8.38
N ASN A 64 12.54 4.22 7.66
CA ASN A 64 11.62 3.25 8.25
C ASN A 64 12.13 1.83 8.03
N GLY A 65 12.95 1.34 8.97
CA GLY A 65 13.44 -0.03 8.97
C GLY A 65 12.31 -1.08 8.99
N PRO A 66 12.53 -2.28 8.43
CA PRO A 66 11.49 -3.32 8.32
C PRO A 66 10.82 -3.70 9.63
N GLY A 67 9.49 -3.69 9.65
CA GLY A 67 8.66 -4.19 10.74
C GLY A 67 8.65 -3.36 12.03
N HIS A 68 9.17 -2.13 12.00
CA HIS A 68 9.26 -1.29 13.20
C HIS A 68 8.53 0.05 13.07
N GLY A 69 7.74 0.39 14.09
CA GLY A 69 7.08 1.69 14.20
C GLY A 69 5.71 1.77 13.48
N PRO A 70 5.05 2.94 13.58
CA PRO A 70 3.66 3.12 13.15
C PRO A 70 3.44 2.83 11.66
N GLY A 71 4.44 3.09 10.82
CA GLY A 71 4.36 2.82 9.39
C GLY A 71 4.15 1.35 9.01
N TRP A 72 4.46 0.40 9.89
CA TRP A 72 4.32 -1.04 9.62
C TRP A 72 3.01 -1.65 10.15
N ALA A 73 2.15 -0.85 10.78
CA ALA A 73 0.81 -1.30 11.16
C ALA A 73 -0.04 -1.55 9.90
N ALA A 74 -0.85 -2.62 9.91
CA ALA A 74 -1.65 -3.04 8.75
C ALA A 74 -2.56 -1.92 8.17
N PRO A 75 -3.25 -1.09 8.98
CA PRO A 75 -4.10 -0.01 8.48
C PRO A 75 -3.37 1.07 7.68
N SER A 76 -2.04 1.16 7.80
CA SER A 76 -1.19 2.06 7.01
C SER A 76 -0.46 1.32 5.89
N LEU A 77 0.03 0.12 6.19
CA LEU A 77 0.87 -0.67 5.30
C LEU A 77 0.10 -1.17 4.06
N ALA A 78 -1.11 -1.70 4.24
CA ALA A 78 -1.91 -2.23 3.15
C ALA A 78 -2.28 -1.15 2.10
N PRO A 79 -2.89 -0.01 2.48
CA PRO A 79 -3.13 1.08 1.53
C PRO A 79 -1.85 1.66 0.94
N ARG A 80 -0.74 1.77 1.71
CA ARG A 80 0.54 2.24 1.16
C ARG A 80 1.05 1.36 0.01
N ILE A 81 0.99 0.03 0.16
CA ILE A 81 1.38 -0.91 -0.90
C ILE A 81 0.55 -0.65 -2.16
N VAL A 82 -0.77 -0.55 -2.03
CA VAL A 82 -1.67 -0.26 -3.17
C VAL A 82 -1.33 1.09 -3.79
N ASN A 83 -1.15 2.12 -2.96
CA ASN A 83 -0.86 3.47 -3.43
C ASN A 83 0.46 3.57 -4.20
N TRP A 84 1.52 2.90 -3.69
CA TRP A 84 2.82 2.85 -4.35
C TRP A 84 2.76 2.12 -5.68
N ILE A 85 2.03 0.99 -5.76
CA ILE A 85 1.85 0.24 -7.01
C ILE A 85 1.06 1.06 -8.04
N LYS A 86 -0.06 1.68 -7.65
CA LYS A 86 -0.86 2.55 -8.53
C LYS A 86 -0.01 3.72 -9.06
N TRP A 87 0.78 4.33 -8.19
CA TRP A 87 1.67 5.42 -8.55
C TRP A 87 2.74 4.99 -9.56
N ASP A 88 3.33 3.82 -9.35
CA ASP A 88 4.32 3.27 -10.28
C ASP A 88 3.72 2.92 -11.64
N LEU A 89 2.59 2.21 -11.67
CA LEU A 89 1.91 1.86 -12.92
C LEU A 89 1.49 3.08 -13.75
N ARG A 90 1.18 4.20 -13.08
CA ARG A 90 0.78 5.44 -13.77
C ARG A 90 1.96 6.22 -14.34
N CYS A 91 3.12 6.26 -13.66
CA CYS A 91 4.19 7.21 -14.02
C CYS A 91 5.62 6.76 -13.68
N GLY A 92 5.86 5.49 -13.36
CA GLY A 92 7.18 4.96 -13.00
C GLY A 92 7.75 5.58 -11.71
N GLY A 93 6.89 5.83 -10.72
CA GLY A 93 7.26 6.48 -9.46
C GLY A 93 8.33 5.75 -8.65
N LEU A 94 8.46 4.42 -8.81
CA LEU A 94 9.41 3.56 -8.11
C LEU A 94 10.65 3.20 -8.97
N ALA A 95 11.08 4.10 -9.84
CA ALA A 95 12.28 3.91 -10.69
C ALA A 95 13.58 3.64 -9.89
N ASN A 96 13.60 3.93 -8.58
CA ASN A 96 14.75 3.64 -7.72
C ASN A 96 14.69 2.22 -7.14
N GLU A 97 15.73 1.43 -7.38
CA GLU A 97 15.81 0.04 -6.92
C GLU A 97 15.64 -0.12 -5.39
N THR A 98 16.17 0.80 -4.59
CA THR A 98 15.99 0.80 -3.12
C THR A 98 14.52 0.89 -2.75
N THR A 99 13.76 1.75 -3.42
CA THR A 99 12.32 1.92 -3.16
C THR A 99 11.51 0.70 -3.63
N LEU A 100 11.88 0.10 -4.76
CA LEU A 100 11.25 -1.13 -5.25
C LEU A 100 11.52 -2.32 -4.32
N ARG A 101 12.77 -2.49 -3.85
CA ARG A 101 13.13 -3.51 -2.86
C ARG A 101 12.39 -3.29 -1.54
N SER A 102 12.22 -2.03 -1.12
CA SER A 102 11.42 -1.69 0.06
C SER A 102 9.96 -2.15 -0.10
N LEU A 103 9.34 -1.93 -1.27
CA LEU A 103 7.99 -2.42 -1.56
C LEU A 103 7.89 -3.95 -1.42
N VAL A 104 8.89 -4.71 -1.92
CA VAL A 104 8.93 -6.17 -1.74
C VAL A 104 8.95 -6.56 -0.26
N VAL A 105 9.76 -5.88 0.56
CA VAL A 105 9.82 -6.14 2.01
C VAL A 105 8.49 -5.82 2.69
N GLN A 106 7.84 -4.73 2.30
CA GLN A 106 6.51 -4.36 2.78
C GLN A 106 5.46 -5.45 2.52
N VAL A 107 5.42 -6.00 1.30
CA VAL A 107 4.49 -7.08 0.93
C VAL A 107 4.80 -8.37 1.70
N ARG A 108 6.08 -8.73 1.84
CA ARG A 108 6.51 -9.90 2.64
C ARG A 108 6.06 -9.79 4.09
N TYR A 109 6.27 -8.62 4.70
CA TYR A 109 5.85 -8.34 6.06
C TYR A 109 4.33 -8.42 6.20
N LEU A 110 3.57 -7.76 5.31
CA LEU A 110 2.11 -7.78 5.34
C LEU A 110 1.57 -9.22 5.27
N ARG A 111 2.08 -10.05 4.35
CA ARG A 111 1.69 -11.46 4.23
C ARG A 111 1.96 -12.24 5.51
N GLN A 112 3.13 -12.06 6.13
CA GLN A 112 3.51 -12.78 7.34
C GLN A 112 2.70 -12.33 8.55
N PHE A 113 2.53 -11.01 8.74
CA PHE A 113 1.73 -10.43 9.80
C PHE A 113 0.28 -10.94 9.74
N PHE A 114 -0.32 -10.87 8.55
CA PHE A 114 -1.68 -11.35 8.29
C PHE A 114 -1.83 -12.85 8.57
N SER A 115 -0.80 -13.66 8.28
CA SER A 115 -0.89 -15.11 8.51
C SER A 115 -0.82 -15.50 9.99
N ARG A 116 -0.28 -14.64 10.87
CA ARG A 116 -0.07 -14.93 12.29
C ARG A 116 -1.17 -14.38 13.19
N HIS A 117 -1.66 -13.18 12.90
CA HIS A 117 -2.51 -12.42 13.82
C HIS A 117 -3.97 -12.37 13.41
N TRP A 118 -4.32 -12.92 12.25
CA TRP A 118 -5.66 -12.78 11.70
C TRP A 118 -6.33 -14.14 11.55
N ARG A 119 -7.23 -14.46 12.49
CA ARG A 119 -8.03 -15.69 12.46
C ARG A 119 -9.52 -15.47 12.20
N ASP A 120 -10.11 -14.30 12.50
CA ASP A 120 -11.59 -14.21 12.58
C ASP A 120 -12.22 -12.87 12.07
N GLY A 121 -11.72 -12.24 10.99
CA GLY A 121 -12.36 -11.02 10.46
C GLY A 121 -12.23 -10.79 8.94
N SER A 122 -13.06 -9.90 8.38
CA SER A 122 -12.88 -9.40 7.01
C SER A 122 -11.73 -8.37 6.96
N ALA A 123 -10.80 -8.53 6.02
CA ALA A 123 -9.65 -7.63 5.85
C ALA A 123 -9.52 -7.18 4.38
N PRO A 124 -10.48 -6.38 3.88
CA PRO A 124 -10.55 -5.96 2.48
C PRO A 124 -9.26 -5.30 1.99
N ASP A 125 -8.68 -4.37 2.77
CA ASP A 125 -7.45 -3.68 2.42
C ASP A 125 -6.26 -4.64 2.23
N VAL A 126 -6.15 -5.64 3.11
CA VAL A 126 -5.06 -6.63 3.04
C VAL A 126 -5.24 -7.55 1.84
N ALA A 127 -6.48 -8.00 1.58
CA ALA A 127 -6.80 -8.82 0.42
C ALA A 127 -6.42 -8.07 -0.87
N LYS A 128 -6.87 -6.82 -0.99
CA LYS A 128 -6.57 -5.92 -2.10
C LYS A 128 -5.06 -5.69 -2.27
N ALA A 129 -4.34 -5.35 -1.20
CA ALA A 129 -2.89 -5.13 -1.26
C ALA A 129 -2.11 -6.36 -1.74
N LEU A 130 -2.50 -7.57 -1.30
CA LEU A 130 -1.86 -8.82 -1.74
C LEU A 130 -2.20 -9.17 -3.20
N ILE A 131 -3.42 -8.88 -3.66
CA ILE A 131 -3.80 -9.03 -5.07
C ILE A 131 -2.98 -8.07 -5.93
N PHE A 132 -2.95 -6.78 -5.58
CA PHE A 132 -2.15 -5.77 -6.28
C PHE A 132 -0.68 -6.17 -6.38
N ALA A 133 -0.06 -6.55 -5.26
CA ALA A 133 1.35 -6.94 -5.24
C ALA A 133 1.61 -8.21 -6.05
N GLY A 134 0.72 -9.20 -5.95
CA GLY A 134 0.85 -10.45 -6.70
C GLY A 134 0.76 -10.25 -8.21
N SER A 135 -0.13 -9.37 -8.68
CA SER A 135 -0.25 -9.00 -10.09
C SER A 135 0.92 -8.15 -10.56
N TYR A 136 1.27 -7.11 -9.80
CA TYR A 136 2.30 -6.14 -10.16
C TYR A 136 3.70 -6.76 -10.32
N PHE A 137 4.12 -7.62 -9.38
CA PHE A 137 5.46 -8.19 -9.44
C PHE A 137 5.60 -9.34 -10.45
N GLY A 138 4.48 -9.93 -10.92
CA GLY A 138 4.45 -10.94 -11.97
C GLY A 138 5.33 -12.19 -11.75
N ASP A 139 5.15 -13.20 -12.59
CA ASP A 139 6.16 -14.16 -13.09
C ASP A 139 7.07 -14.94 -12.11
N ASN A 140 6.83 -14.91 -10.81
CA ASN A 140 7.61 -15.69 -9.85
C ASN A 140 6.75 -16.40 -8.81
N ARG A 141 7.36 -17.38 -8.12
CA ARG A 141 6.64 -18.23 -7.16
C ARG A 141 6.12 -17.44 -5.97
N GLU A 142 6.84 -16.40 -5.56
CA GLU A 142 6.52 -15.58 -4.40
C GLU A 142 5.33 -14.66 -4.68
N SER A 143 5.33 -13.95 -5.81
CA SER A 143 4.21 -13.11 -6.25
C SER A 143 2.92 -13.91 -6.43
N ARG A 144 3.00 -15.11 -7.03
CA ARG A 144 1.87 -16.06 -7.10
C ARG A 144 1.36 -16.49 -5.72
N ALA A 145 2.21 -16.52 -4.69
CA ALA A 145 1.78 -16.82 -3.33
C ALA A 145 1.06 -15.63 -2.67
N TRP A 146 1.48 -14.39 -2.96
CA TRP A 146 0.75 -13.18 -2.55
C TRP A 146 -0.63 -13.15 -3.19
N LEU A 147 -0.71 -13.30 -4.51
CA LEU A 147 -1.97 -13.27 -5.25
C LEU A 147 -2.96 -14.32 -4.72
N ARG A 148 -2.54 -15.58 -4.59
CA ARG A 148 -3.40 -16.65 -4.06
C ARG A 148 -3.90 -16.37 -2.65
N LYS A 149 -3.06 -15.79 -1.79
CA LYS A 149 -3.46 -15.44 -0.41
C LYS A 149 -4.48 -14.30 -0.44
N GLY A 150 -4.27 -13.28 -1.28
CA GLY A 150 -5.20 -12.17 -1.48
C GLY A 150 -6.56 -12.61 -2.03
N LEU A 151 -6.59 -13.44 -3.08
CA LEU A 151 -7.81 -13.98 -3.65
C LEU A 151 -8.59 -14.87 -2.68
N ARG A 152 -7.89 -15.68 -1.87
CA ARG A 152 -8.52 -16.46 -0.79
C ARG A 152 -9.17 -15.56 0.25
N ALA A 153 -8.49 -14.49 0.66
CA ALA A 153 -9.03 -13.53 1.60
C ALA A 153 -10.22 -12.77 1.00
N LEU A 154 -10.17 -12.38 -0.27
CA LEU A 154 -11.29 -11.75 -0.97
C LEU A 154 -12.52 -12.66 -1.01
N GLY A 155 -12.34 -13.97 -1.22
CA GLY A 155 -13.43 -14.95 -1.25
C GLY A 155 -14.13 -15.19 0.08
N THR A 156 -13.58 -14.69 1.20
CA THR A 156 -14.25 -14.74 2.52
C THR A 156 -15.00 -13.45 2.85
N LEU A 157 -14.92 -12.42 2.01
CA LEU A 157 -15.56 -11.12 2.24
C LEU A 157 -17.01 -11.15 1.75
N ALA A 158 -17.89 -10.52 2.53
CA ALA A 158 -19.20 -10.14 2.05
C ALA A 158 -19.08 -8.94 1.10
N PRO A 159 -20.03 -8.75 0.15
CA PRO A 159 -20.03 -7.56 -0.71
C PRO A 159 -19.98 -6.23 0.05
N THR A 160 -20.54 -6.18 1.25
CA THR A 160 -20.55 -5.00 2.14
C THR A 160 -19.22 -4.72 2.82
N ASP A 161 -18.27 -5.66 2.81
CA ASP A 161 -16.93 -5.45 3.35
C ASP A 161 -16.04 -4.63 2.39
N LEU A 162 -16.43 -4.50 1.11
CA LEU A 162 -15.65 -3.78 0.10
C LEU A 162 -16.24 -2.39 -0.12
N SER A 163 -15.38 -1.38 -0.06
CA SER A 163 -15.78 -0.03 -0.45
C SER A 163 -15.95 0.07 -1.97
N THR A 164 -16.65 1.11 -2.44
CA THR A 164 -16.73 1.43 -3.87
C THR A 164 -15.33 1.65 -4.49
N GLU A 165 -14.40 2.20 -3.72
CA GLU A 165 -13.02 2.39 -4.17
C GLU A 165 -12.29 1.05 -4.34
N ASP A 166 -12.50 0.09 -3.45
CA ASP A 166 -11.90 -1.25 -3.56
C ASP A 166 -12.39 -1.98 -4.80
N LEU A 167 -13.70 -1.94 -5.05
CA LEU A 167 -14.29 -2.54 -6.25
C LEU A 167 -13.74 -1.90 -7.51
N ARG A 168 -13.63 -0.56 -7.54
CA ARG A 168 -13.06 0.18 -8.68
C ARG A 168 -11.60 -0.19 -8.91
N ASP A 169 -10.79 -0.22 -7.87
CA ASP A 169 -9.38 -0.55 -7.96
C ASP A 169 -9.15 -1.99 -8.43
N LEU A 170 -9.92 -2.96 -7.92
CA LEU A 170 -9.84 -4.35 -8.36
C LEU A 170 -10.31 -4.53 -9.81
N ALA A 171 -11.35 -3.82 -10.23
CA ALA A 171 -11.82 -3.82 -11.62
C ALA A 171 -10.80 -3.18 -12.58
N LEU A 172 -10.15 -2.08 -12.19
CA LEU A 172 -9.08 -1.50 -12.99
C LEU A 172 -7.88 -2.44 -13.09
N LEU A 173 -7.51 -3.09 -11.99
CA LEU A 173 -6.40 -4.05 -11.98
C LEU A 173 -6.66 -5.24 -12.92
N SER A 174 -7.90 -5.76 -12.99
CA SER A 174 -8.22 -6.86 -13.90
C SER A 174 -8.17 -6.48 -15.38
N LEU A 175 -8.36 -5.19 -15.71
CA LEU A 175 -8.16 -4.70 -17.08
C LEU A 175 -6.68 -4.63 -17.45
N VAL A 176 -5.81 -4.32 -16.48
CA VAL A 176 -4.35 -4.26 -16.70
C VAL A 176 -3.73 -5.66 -16.71
N TYR A 177 -4.28 -6.59 -15.91
CA TYR A 177 -3.79 -7.97 -15.79
C TYR A 177 -4.95 -8.96 -16.08
N PRO A 178 -5.28 -9.21 -17.35
CA PRO A 178 -6.47 -9.97 -17.74
C PRO A 178 -6.44 -11.45 -17.31
N ASP A 179 -5.26 -12.02 -17.06
CA ASP A 179 -5.10 -13.40 -16.57
C ASP A 179 -5.41 -13.56 -15.06
N LEU A 180 -5.98 -12.53 -14.42
CA LEU A 180 -6.52 -12.55 -13.05
C LEU A 180 -7.79 -13.43 -12.93
N HIS A 181 -7.76 -14.65 -13.46
CA HIS A 181 -8.74 -15.65 -13.06
C HIS A 181 -8.27 -16.30 -11.75
N PRO A 182 -9.16 -16.47 -10.74
CA PRO A 182 -8.86 -17.40 -9.67
C PRO A 182 -8.47 -18.72 -10.34
N PRO A 183 -7.38 -19.39 -9.91
CA PRO A 183 -7.05 -20.69 -10.48
C PRO A 183 -8.30 -21.55 -10.34
N HIS A 184 -8.96 -21.85 -11.47
CA HIS A 184 -10.16 -22.67 -11.48
C HIS A 184 -9.82 -23.92 -10.68
N GLY A 185 -10.62 -24.20 -9.66
CA GLY A 185 -10.45 -25.37 -8.82
C GLY A 185 -10.28 -26.58 -9.73
N HIS A 186 -9.13 -27.24 -9.65
CA HIS A 186 -9.01 -28.57 -10.19
C HIS A 186 -10.02 -29.42 -9.41
N ARG A 187 -11.01 -29.91 -10.17
CA ARG A 187 -11.97 -30.94 -9.76
C ARG A 187 -11.25 -32.14 -9.16
#